data_AF-A0A1A8NR35-F1
#
_entry.id   AF-A0A1A8NR35-F1
#
_cell.length_a   1.000
_cell.length_b   1.000
_cell.length_c   1.000
_cell.angle_alpha   90.00
_cell.angle_beta   90.00
_cell.angle_gamma   90.00
#
_symmetry.space_group_name_H-M   'P 1'
#
loop_
_entity.id
_entity.type
_entity.pdbx_description
1 polymer ?
#
loop_
_entity_poly.entity_id
_entity_poly.type
_entity_poly.pdbx_seq_one_letter_code
_entity_poly.pdbx_strand_id
1 'polypeptide(L)' 'MAYRGSVKPFVNFNAKHDAELLHRAMKGIGTDEDTVLMVLTARCDDQRQEIKAAYKKTYGK' A
#
# COMPACT_ATOMS: atom_id res chain seq x y z
N MET A 1 -2.75 8.78 25.34
CA MET A 1 -2.31 9.76 24.32
C MET A 1 -3.24 9.63 23.12
N ALA A 2 -4.04 10.65 22.79
CA ALA A 2 -4.87 10.61 21.59
C ALA A 2 -3.98 10.81 20.36
N TYR A 3 -3.96 9.83 19.45
CA TYR A 3 -3.21 9.92 18.20
C TYR A 3 -3.79 11.08 17.35
N ARG A 4 -2.99 12.12 17.11
CA ARG A 4 -3.37 13.35 16.37
C ARG A 4 -2.93 13.34 14.89
N GLY A 5 -2.55 12.18 14.34
CA GLY A 5 -2.22 12.05 12.92
C GLY A 5 -3.44 12.10 12.02
N SER A 6 -3.28 12.63 10.80
CA SER A 6 -4.35 12.71 9.78
C SER A 6 -4.65 11.36 9.13
N VAL A 7 -3.67 10.46 9.05
CA VAL A 7 -3.82 9.11 8.52
C VAL A 7 -3.89 8.11 9.68
N LYS A 8 -5.01 7.39 9.78
CA LYS A 8 -5.24 6.35 10.79
C LYS A 8 -5.00 4.97 10.17
N PRO A 9 -4.79 3.91 10.98
CA PRO A 9 -4.73 2.54 10.47
C PRO A 9 -6.00 2.20 9.68
N PHE A 10 -5.80 1.67 8.47
CA PHE A 10 -6.89 1.22 7.62
C PHE A 10 -7.55 -0.04 8.22
N VAL A 11 -8.88 -0.06 8.28
CA VAL A 11 -9.66 -1.17 8.85
C VAL A 11 -9.63 -2.37 7.88
N ASN A 12 -9.57 -3.60 8.40
CA ASN A 12 -9.50 -4.83 7.61
C ASN A 12 -8.33 -4.86 6.61
N PHE A 13 -7.18 -4.31 7.02
CA PHE A 13 -5.97 -4.23 6.21
C PHE A 13 -5.45 -5.62 5.79
N ASN A 14 -5.05 -5.72 4.51
CA ASN A 14 -4.40 -6.90 3.95
C ASN A 14 -3.21 -6.49 3.08
N ALA A 15 -2.00 -6.59 3.64
CA ALA A 15 -0.76 -6.22 2.98
C ALA A 15 -0.53 -6.92 1.63
N LYS A 16 -0.95 -8.18 1.49
CA LYS A 16 -0.79 -8.95 0.23
C LYS A 16 -1.68 -8.38 -0.87
N HIS A 17 -2.93 -8.07 -0.53
CA HIS A 17 -3.87 -7.51 -1.49
C HIS A 17 -3.41 -6.13 -1.99
N ASP A 18 -2.96 -5.26 -1.07
CA ASP A 18 -2.44 -3.95 -1.45
C ASP A 18 -1.15 -4.05 -2.27
N ALA A 19 -0.27 -5.00 -1.97
CA ALA A 19 0.90 -5.28 -2.79
C ALA A 19 0.52 -5.75 -4.21
N GLU A 20 -0.51 -6.58 -4.36
CA GLU A 20 -1.04 -7.00 -5.66
C GLU A 20 -1.64 -5.83 -6.45
N LEU A 21 -2.38 -4.94 -5.80
CA LEU A 21 -2.94 -3.73 -6.41
C LEU A 21 -1.82 -2.82 -6.92
N LEU A 22 -0.82 -2.53 -6.08
CA LEU A 22 0.34 -1.74 -6.46
C LEU A 22 1.12 -2.37 -7.62
N HIS A 23 1.28 -3.70 -7.61
CA HIS A 23 1.96 -4.40 -8.70
C HIS A 23 1.19 -4.23 -10.00
N ARG A 24 -0.13 -4.44 -9.99
CA ARG A 24 -0.98 -4.28 -11.18
C ARG A 24 -0.95 -2.85 -11.70
N ALA A 25 -1.02 -1.86 -10.81
CA ALA A 25 -0.98 -0.44 -11.16
C ALA A 25 0.34 -0.04 -11.84
N MET A 26 1.46 -0.69 -11.48
CA MET A 26 2.79 -0.40 -12.04
C MET A 26 3.23 -1.40 -13.13
N LYS A 27 2.41 -2.41 -13.47
CA LYS A 27 2.80 -3.47 -14.40
C LYS A 27 2.44 -3.05 -15.83
N GLY A 28 3.45 -2.92 -16.70
CA GLY A 28 3.27 -2.70 -18.13
C GLY A 28 3.84 -1.35 -18.56
N ILE A 29 3.29 -0.81 -19.66
CA ILE A 29 3.65 0.52 -20.15
C ILE A 29 2.68 1.52 -19.51
N GLY A 30 3.24 2.50 -18.79
CA GLY A 30 2.47 3.47 -18.02
C GLY A 30 2.35 3.09 -16.55
N THR A 31 1.54 3.83 -15.81
CA THR A 31 1.25 3.60 -14.39
C THR A 31 -0.18 4.06 -14.14
N ASP A 32 -0.92 3.34 -13.30
CA ASP A 32 -2.20 3.81 -12.76
C ASP A 32 -1.92 4.60 -11.48
N GLU A 33 -1.68 5.91 -11.64
CA GLU A 33 -1.30 6.78 -10.54
C GLU A 33 -2.41 6.93 -9.51
N ASP A 34 -3.68 6.85 -9.92
CA ASP A 34 -4.84 6.95 -9.03
C ASP A 34 -4.87 5.78 -8.04
N THR A 35 -4.64 4.54 -8.52
CA THR A 35 -4.55 3.36 -7.65
C THR A 35 -3.36 3.47 -6.70
N VAL A 36 -2.20 3.90 -7.18
CA VAL A 36 -1.00 4.07 -6.33
C VAL A 36 -1.24 5.11 -5.25
N LEU A 37 -1.80 6.26 -5.61
CA LEU A 37 -2.13 7.34 -4.68
C LEU A 37 -3.12 6.85 -3.64
N MET A 38 -4.24 6.27 -4.06
CA MET A 38 -5.29 5.78 -3.17
C MET A 38 -4.76 4.79 -2.13
N VAL A 39 -3.97 3.79 -2.56
CA VAL A 39 -3.41 2.78 -1.65
C VAL A 39 -2.44 3.44 -0.67
N LEU A 40 -1.50 4.26 -1.14
CA LEU A 40 -0.48 4.81 -0.26
C LEU A 40 -1.03 5.87 0.70
N THR A 41 -1.96 6.74 0.27
CA THR A 41 -2.50 7.79 1.15
C THR A 41 -3.47 7.26 2.20
N ALA A 42 -4.15 6.14 1.92
CA ALA A 42 -5.13 5.54 2.82
C ALA A 42 -4.52 4.60 3.88
N ARG A 43 -3.22 4.30 3.81
CA ARG A 43 -2.52 3.40 4.74
C ARG A 43 -1.59 4.18 5.67
N CYS A 44 -1.61 3.86 6.96
CA CYS A 44 -0.66 4.43 7.91
C CYS A 44 0.77 3.92 7.64
N ASP A 45 1.76 4.56 8.27
CA ASP A 45 3.17 4.22 8.03
C ASP A 45 3.49 2.75 8.27
N ASP A 46 3.05 2.19 9.41
CA ASP A 46 3.24 0.77 9.74
C ASP A 46 2.69 -0.16 8.65
N GLN A 47 1.47 0.11 8.18
CA GLN A 47 0.83 -0.66 7.10
C GLN A 47 1.59 -0.54 5.77
N ARG A 48 2.17 0.62 5.46
CA ARG A 48 3.01 0.79 4.26
C ARG A 48 4.29 -0.04 4.34
N GLN A 49 4.89 -0.16 5.53
CA GLN A 49 6.04 -1.04 5.72
C GLN A 49 5.65 -2.52 5.53
N GLU A 50 4.47 -2.93 6.00
CA GLU A 50 3.95 -4.28 5.76
C GLU A 50 3.67 -4.54 4.27
N ILE A 51 3.09 -3.58 3.56
CA ILE A 51 2.90 -3.65 2.09
C ILE A 51 4.24 -3.81 1.40
N LYS A 52 5.25 -3.00 1.77
CA LYS A 52 6.60 -3.10 1.20
C LYS A 52 7.21 -4.48 1.41
N ALA A 53 7.08 -5.04 2.62
CA ALA A 53 7.57 -6.37 2.92
C ALA A 53 6.83 -7.46 2.10
N ALA A 54 5.50 -7.36 1.99
CA ALA A 54 4.68 -8.27 1.20
C ALA A 54 5.02 -8.18 -0.30
N TYR A 55 5.18 -6.97 -0.83
CA TYR A 55 5.56 -6.71 -2.22
C TYR A 55 6.92 -7.33 -2.54
N LYS A 56 7.92 -7.10 -1.68
CA LYS A 56 9.26 -7.70 -1.83
C LYS A 56 9.22 -9.22 -1.78
N LYS A 57 8.43 -9.80 -0.88
CA LYS A 57 8.28 -11.26 -0.76
C LYS A 57 7.61 -11.88 -1.98
N THR A 58 6.58 -11.24 -2.54
CA THR A 58 5.79 -11.79 -3.65
C THR A 58 6.42 -11.55 -5.01
N TYR A 59 7.03 -10.37 -5.22
CA TYR A 59 7.52 -9.93 -6.54
C TYR A 59 9.04 -9.80 -6.64
N GLY A 60 9.77 -9.95 -5.53
CA GLY A 60 11.24 -9.87 -5.52
C GLY A 60 11.80 -8.47 -5.81
N LYS A 61 10.96 -7.44 -5.72
CA LYS A 61 11.28 -6.03 -6.01
C LYS A 61 11.28 -5.19 -4.74
#